data_AF-A0A8H2JBB4-F1
#
_entry.id   AF-A0A8H2JBB4-F1
#
_cell.length_a   1.000
_cell.length_b   1.000
_cell.length_c   1.000
_cell.angle_alpha   90.00
_cell.angle_beta   90.00
_cell.angle_gamma   90.00
#
_symmetry.space_group_name_H-M   'P 1'
#
loop_
_entity.id
_entity.type
_entity.pdbx_description
1 polymer ?
#
loop_
_entity_poly.entity_id
_entity_poly.type
_entity_poly.pdbx_seq_one_letter_code
_entity_poly.pdbx_strand_id
1 'polypeptide(L)' 'MQTRFWEERFRRSGAVVDRAITRGELPPGTDPRAVLEMAAGPVYFRSLFTVDAVTPAYLSETARRTIRAFAQR' A
#
# COMPACT_ATOMS: atom_id res chain seq x y z
N MET A 1 12.77 -1.00 18.80
CA MET A 1 11.71 0.04 18.69
C MET A 1 11.15 0.17 17.29
N GLN A 2 11.98 0.22 16.24
CA GLN A 2 11.54 0.42 14.85
C GLN A 2 10.57 -0.67 14.34
N THR A 3 10.82 -1.94 14.64
CA THR A 3 9.96 -3.07 14.21
C THR A 3 8.53 -2.95 14.72
N ARG A 4 8.34 -2.74 16.04
CA ARG A 4 7.00 -2.59 16.63
C ARG A 4 6.23 -1.40 16.09
N PHE A 5 6.92 -0.30 15.78
CA PHE A 5 6.31 0.87 15.14
C PHE A 5 5.75 0.52 13.75
N TRP A 6 6.55 -0.16 12.93
CA TRP A 6 6.13 -0.56 11.58
C TRP A 6 5.04 -1.62 11.59
N GLU A 7 5.13 -2.61 12.47
CA GLU A 7 4.09 -3.62 12.66
C GLU A 7 2.75 -2.97 13.00
N GLU A 8 2.72 -2.05 13.97
CA GLU A 8 1.50 -1.35 14.35
C GLU A 8 0.96 -0.46 13.23
N ARG A 9 1.85 0.22 12.49
CA ARG A 9 1.46 1.05 11.34
C ARG A 9 0.84 0.19 10.23
N PHE A 10 1.44 -0.95 9.90
CA PHE A 10 0.90 -1.87 8.90
C PHE A 10 -0.39 -2.52 9.39
N ARG A 11 -0.52 -2.86 10.68
CA ARG A 11 -1.76 -3.39 11.25
C ARG A 11 -2.91 -2.39 11.14
N ARG A 12 -2.69 -1.12 11.52
CA ARG A 12 -3.73 -0.07 11.43
C ARG A 12 -4.14 0.23 10.00
N SER A 13 -3.15 0.40 9.12
CA SER A 13 -3.41 0.65 7.69
C SER A 13 -4.01 -0.57 6.99
N GLY A 14 -3.66 -1.77 7.43
CA GLY A 14 -4.10 -3.05 6.86
C GLY A 14 -5.60 -3.26 6.93
N ALA A 15 -6.28 -2.64 7.91
CA ALA A 15 -7.73 -2.66 8.03
C ALA A 15 -8.45 -2.17 6.75
N VAL A 16 -7.84 -1.32 5.92
CA VAL A 16 -8.43 -0.92 4.63
C VAL A 16 -8.43 -2.08 3.62
N VAL A 17 -7.39 -2.91 3.65
CA VAL A 17 -7.25 -4.09 2.81
C VAL A 17 -8.23 -5.17 3.27
N ASP A 18 -8.35 -5.41 4.57
CA ASP A 18 -9.31 -6.36 5.13
C ASP A 18 -10.75 -6.00 4.72
N ARG A 19 -11.10 -4.71 4.77
CA ARG A 19 -12.41 -4.24 4.29
C ARG A 19 -12.58 -4.42 2.79
N ALA A 20 -11.53 -4.24 1.98
CA ALA A 20 -11.59 -4.47 0.54
C ALA A 20 -11.79 -5.95 0.21
N ILE A 21 -11.12 -6.86 0.93
CA ILE A 21 -11.36 -8.31 0.84
C ILE A 21 -12.82 -8.63 1.21
N THR A 22 -13.32 -8.05 2.31
CA THR A 22 -14.72 -8.25 2.76
C THR A 22 -15.74 -7.79 1.71
N ARG A 23 -15.44 -6.73 0.95
CA ARG A 23 -16.29 -6.25 -0.15
C ARG A 23 -16.13 -7.05 -1.45
N GLY A 24 -15.19 -8.00 -1.51
CA GLY A 24 -14.87 -8.74 -2.73
C GLY A 24 -14.05 -7.95 -3.75
N GLU A 25 -13.48 -6.80 -3.37
CA GLU A 25 -12.63 -5.97 -4.24
C GLU A 25 -11.21 -6.54 -4.37
N LEU A 26 -10.78 -7.35 -3.39
CA LEU A 26 -9.51 -8.05 -3.39
C LEU A 26 -9.72 -9.55 -3.11
N PRO A 27 -8.85 -10.43 -3.64
CA PRO A 27 -8.94 -11.86 -3.39
C PRO A 27 -8.87 -12.19 -1.88
N PRO A 28 -9.64 -13.20 -1.41
CA PRO A 28 -9.44 -13.76 -0.08
C PRO A 28 -7.99 -14.22 0.12
N GLY A 29 -7.43 -13.93 1.28
CA GLY A 29 -6.03 -14.27 1.61
C GLY A 29 -4.98 -13.32 1.05
N THR A 30 -5.37 -12.20 0.42
CA THR A 30 -4.43 -11.13 0.09
C THR A 30 -3.72 -10.62 1.35
N ASP A 31 -2.39 -10.62 1.36
CA ASP A 31 -1.60 -10.09 2.48
C ASP A 31 -1.68 -8.56 2.54
N PRO A 32 -2.26 -7.96 3.61
CA PRO A 32 -2.32 -6.51 3.76
C PRO A 32 -0.96 -5.84 3.77
N ARG A 33 0.06 -6.51 4.29
CA ARG A 33 1.41 -5.95 4.35
C ARG A 33 2.00 -5.81 2.95
N ALA A 34 1.93 -6.86 2.13
CA ALA A 34 2.40 -6.81 0.74
C ALA A 34 1.74 -5.69 -0.06
N VAL A 35 0.42 -5.49 0.10
CA VAL A 35 -0.32 -4.39 -0.55
C VAL A 35 0.23 -3.03 -0.13
N LEU A 36 0.41 -2.81 1.16
CA LEU A 36 0.86 -1.54 1.71
C LEU A 36 2.34 -1.24 1.40
N GLU A 37 3.20 -2.26 1.41
CA GLU A 37 4.59 -2.13 1.00
C GLU A 37 4.70 -1.76 -0.48
N MET A 38 3.88 -2.37 -1.36
CA MET A 38 3.84 -1.99 -2.77
C MET A 38 3.31 -0.56 -2.99
N ALA A 39 2.31 -0.12 -2.21
CA ALA A 39 1.78 1.23 -2.30
C ALA A 39 2.76 2.30 -1.79
N ALA A 40 3.46 2.03 -0.68
CA ALA A 40 4.32 3.01 -0.02
C ALA A 40 5.76 3.01 -0.57
N GLY A 41 6.25 1.88 -1.09
CA GLY A 41 7.61 1.72 -1.60
C GLY A 41 8.02 2.79 -2.61
N PRO A 42 7.25 3.05 -3.68
CA PRO A 42 7.57 4.09 -4.65
C PRO A 42 7.62 5.50 -4.04
N VAL A 43 6.78 5.78 -3.04
CA VAL A 43 6.77 7.07 -2.32
C VAL A 43 8.05 7.23 -1.50
N TYR A 44 8.47 6.20 -0.77
CA TYR A 44 9.75 6.23 -0.05
C TYR A 44 10.93 6.31 -1.02
N PHE A 45 10.88 5.61 -2.16
CA PHE A 45 11.93 5.67 -3.16
C PHE A 45 12.14 7.10 -3.67
N ARG A 46 11.06 7.77 -4.07
CA ARG A 46 11.12 9.18 -4.49
C ARG A 46 11.60 10.11 -3.40
N SER A 47 11.09 9.94 -2.18
CA SER A 47 11.39 10.86 -1.09
C SER A 47 12.83 10.73 -0.59
N LEU A 48 13.38 9.52 -0.58
CA LEU A 48 14.67 9.23 0.07
C LEU A 48 15.84 9.12 -0.90
N PHE A 49 15.62 8.66 -2.14
CA PHE A 49 16.72 8.34 -3.05
C PHE A 49 16.82 9.29 -4.23
N THR A 50 15.68 9.63 -4.86
CA THR A 50 15.71 10.53 -6.03
C THR A 50 15.39 11.97 -5.69
N VAL A 51 14.79 12.21 -4.51
CA VAL A 51 14.32 13.53 -4.04
C VAL A 51 13.33 14.16 -5.04
N ASP A 52 12.57 13.33 -5.76
CA ASP A 52 11.53 13.77 -6.68
C ASP A 52 10.27 14.24 -5.94
N ALA A 53 9.51 15.14 -6.56
CA ALA A 53 8.22 15.56 -6.04
C ALA A 53 7.22 14.39 -5.91
N VAL A 54 6.64 14.25 -4.72
CA VAL A 54 5.50 13.36 -4.44
C VAL A 54 4.22 14.17 -4.59
N THR A 55 3.70 14.23 -5.81
CA THR A 55 2.48 15.00 -6.12
C THR A 55 1.21 14.19 -5.81
N PRO A 56 0.05 14.85 -5.62
CA PRO A 56 -1.23 14.14 -5.48
C PRO A 56 -1.55 13.22 -6.67
N ALA A 57 -1.19 13.64 -7.89
CA ALA A 57 -1.35 12.82 -9.09
C ALA A 57 -0.49 11.56 -9.04
N TYR A 58 0.76 11.67 -8.59
CA TYR A 58 1.66 10.52 -8.43
C TYR A 58 1.15 9.54 -7.35
N LEU A 59 0.66 10.05 -6.22
CA LEU A 59 0.06 9.22 -5.17
C LEU A 59 -1.17 8.46 -5.69
N SER A 60 -2.05 9.15 -6.40
CA SER A 60 -3.27 8.55 -6.98
C SER A 60 -2.94 7.46 -8.00
N GLU A 61 -1.94 7.70 -8.85
CA GLU A 61 -1.51 6.74 -9.85
C GLU A 61 -0.81 5.53 -9.22
N THR A 62 0.05 5.75 -8.22
CA THR A 62 0.70 4.68 -7.46
C THR A 62 -0.35 3.78 -6.79
N ALA A 63 -1.33 4.38 -6.11
CA ALA A 63 -2.44 3.63 -5.50
C ALA A 63 -3.23 2.82 -6.53
N ARG A 64 -3.56 3.39 -7.70
CA ARG A 64 -4.25 2.66 -8.78
C ARG A 64 -3.43 1.48 -9.29
N ARG A 65 -2.12 1.65 -9.48
CA ARG A 65 -1.23 0.56 -9.93
C ARG A 65 -1.18 -0.57 -8.92
N THR A 66 -1.05 -0.25 -7.63
CA THR A 66 -1.11 -1.25 -6.56
C THR A 66 -2.45 -1.98 -6.58
N ILE A 67 -3.57 -1.26 -6.61
CA ILE A 67 -4.90 -1.90 -6.65
C ILE A 67 -5.00 -2.85 -7.84
N ARG A 68 -4.59 -2.43 -9.05
CA ARG A 68 -4.61 -3.29 -10.24
C ARG A 68 -3.70 -4.51 -10.14
N ALA A 69 -2.60 -4.42 -9.41
CA ALA A 69 -1.69 -5.55 -9.23
C ALA A 69 -2.28 -6.64 -8.31
N PHE A 70 -3.18 -6.26 -7.40
CA PHE A 70 -3.79 -7.18 -6.42
C PHE A 70 -5.26 -7.52 -6.71
N ALA A 71 -5.98 -6.68 -7.44
CA ALA A 71 -7.30 -7.01 -7.95
C ALA A 71 -7.12 -8.06 -9.07
N GLN A 72 -7.58 -9.29 -8.81
CA GLN A 72 -7.65 -10.31 -9.84
C GLN A 72 -8.52 -9.82 -11.02
N ARG A 73 -8.19 -10.31 -12.22
CA ARG A 73 -8.99 -10.12 -13.44
C ARG A 73 -10.41 -10.61 -13.27
#